data_AF-A0A5C7Q9Z0-F1
#
_entry.id   AF-A0A5C7Q9Z0-F1
#
_cell.length_a   1.000
_cell.length_b   1.000
_cell.length_c   1.000
_cell.angle_alpha   90.00
_cell.angle_beta   90.00
_cell.angle_gamma   90.00
#
_symmetry.space_group_name_H-M   'P 1'
#
loop_
_entity.id
_entity.type
_entity.pdbx_description
1 polymer ?
#
loop_
_entity_poly.entity_id
_entity_poly.type
_entity_poly.pdbx_seq_one_letter_code
_entity_poly.pdbx_strand_id
1 'polypeptide(L)'
;MYGRFIEYLCSTEYGRKLVQGTAGALWTLEKGVALSPYGHTGQTVAISGASAQSAAITATQVDVTADTACFIALGNNPTAALNTSYRIPAGVGPIRLGLTSGDKIAVIGTAGNLWIHPVGEL
;
A
#
# COMPACT_ATOMS: atom_id res chain seq x y z
N MET A 1 47.84 -21.78 -8.90
CA MET A 1 47.96 -20.34 -8.62
C MET A 1 46.54 -19.76 -8.63
N TYR A 2 46.11 -19.23 -7.48
CA TYR A 2 44.77 -18.68 -7.25
C TYR A 2 44.58 -17.37 -8.03
N GLY A 3 43.64 -17.35 -8.99
CA GLY A 3 43.18 -16.11 -9.62
C GLY A 3 41.98 -15.55 -8.85
N ARG A 4 42.23 -14.58 -7.97
CA ARG A 4 41.22 -13.90 -7.15
C ARG A 4 40.28 -13.08 -8.05
N PHE A 5 39.12 -13.62 -8.42
CA PHE A 5 37.99 -12.83 -8.95
C PHE A 5 37.17 -12.17 -7.83
N ILE A 6 37.85 -11.66 -6.80
CA ILE A 6 37.24 -10.78 -5.79
C ILE A 6 38.06 -9.49 -5.82
N GLU A 7 37.87 -8.73 -6.89
CA GLU A 7 38.15 -7.30 -6.87
C GLU A 7 36.81 -6.59 -6.67
N TYR A 8 36.62 -6.22 -5.41
CA TYR A 8 36.12 -4.91 -5.01
C TYR A 8 35.15 -4.27 -6.02
N LEU A 9 33.85 -4.53 -5.86
CA LEU A 9 32.90 -3.45 -6.11
C LEU A 9 33.33 -2.32 -5.17
N CYS A 10 34.11 -1.37 -5.69
CA CYS A 10 34.38 -0.11 -5.03
C CYS A 10 33.01 0.42 -4.53
N SER A 11 32.95 0.79 -3.25
CA SER A 11 31.70 1.08 -2.51
C SER A 11 30.83 2.17 -3.14
N THR A 12 31.29 2.84 -4.19
CA THR A 12 30.54 3.77 -5.01
C THR A 12 29.58 3.09 -6.01
N GLU A 13 29.82 1.84 -6.42
CA GLU A 13 28.93 1.10 -7.33
C GLU A 13 27.80 0.32 -6.62
N TYR A 14 27.75 0.34 -5.28
CA TYR A 14 26.71 -0.34 -4.49
C TYR A 14 25.29 0.22 -4.72
N GLY A 15 25.15 1.27 -5.54
CA GLY A 15 23.85 1.89 -5.86
C GLY A 15 23.21 1.47 -7.18
N ARG A 16 23.89 0.75 -8.09
CA ARG A 16 23.33 0.59 -9.46
C ARG A 16 23.81 -0.62 -10.25
N LYS A 17 23.84 -1.80 -9.63
CA LYS A 17 24.16 -3.05 -10.35
C LYS A 17 23.42 -4.25 -9.79
N LEU A 18 22.09 -4.24 -9.89
CA LEU A 18 21.33 -5.49 -9.93
C LEU A 18 21.08 -5.85 -11.39
N VAL A 19 21.84 -6.84 -11.84
CA VAL A 19 21.81 -7.42 -13.17
C VAL A 19 20.48 -8.15 -13.37
N GLN A 20 19.70 -7.76 -14.38
CA GLN A 20 18.49 -8.48 -14.78
C GLN A 20 18.87 -9.87 -15.30
N GLY A 21 18.38 -10.91 -14.61
CA GLY A 21 18.54 -12.31 -15.01
C GLY A 21 17.19 -13.01 -15.12
N THR A 22 17.03 -13.84 -16.15
CA THR A 22 15.93 -14.79 -16.34
C THR A 22 15.68 -15.62 -15.07
N ALA A 23 14.40 -15.74 -14.69
CA ALA A 23 13.86 -16.53 -13.57
C ALA A 23 14.64 -16.43 -12.25
N GLY A 24 14.25 -15.47 -11.40
CA GLY A 24 14.80 -15.31 -10.04
C GLY A 24 15.56 -14.00 -9.79
N ALA A 25 15.28 -12.94 -10.56
CA ALA A 25 15.88 -11.63 -10.34
C ALA A 25 15.45 -11.01 -9.00
N LEU A 26 16.42 -10.64 -8.18
CA LEU A 26 16.25 -9.73 -7.05
C LEU A 26 15.87 -8.35 -7.61
N TRP A 27 14.61 -7.96 -7.43
CA TRP A 27 14.13 -6.64 -7.81
C TRP A 27 14.71 -5.62 -6.81
N THR A 28 15.77 -4.87 -7.14
CA THR A 28 15.91 -3.55 -6.49
C THR A 28 14.83 -2.70 -7.10
N LEU A 29 13.73 -2.60 -6.37
CA LEU A 29 12.72 -1.62 -6.69
C LEU A 29 13.40 -0.28 -6.49
N GLU A 30 13.42 0.54 -7.54
CA GLU A 30 13.79 1.93 -7.38
C GLU A 30 12.91 2.50 -6.26
N LYS A 31 13.48 3.35 -5.40
CA LYS A 31 12.80 3.95 -4.26
C LYS A 31 11.58 4.75 -4.76
N GLY A 32 10.43 4.09 -4.87
CA GLY A 32 9.21 4.64 -5.47
C GLY A 32 8.41 3.69 -6.37
N VAL A 33 8.95 2.53 -6.78
CA VAL A 33 8.18 1.55 -7.56
C VAL A 33 7.25 0.78 -6.62
N ALA A 34 5.95 0.79 -6.94
CA ALA A 34 4.95 0.02 -6.20
C ALA A 34 5.34 -1.46 -6.18
N LEU A 35 5.54 -1.99 -4.97
CA LEU A 35 5.82 -3.41 -4.69
C LEU A 35 4.63 -4.34 -4.98
N SER A 36 3.47 -3.79 -5.35
CA SER A 36 2.29 -4.57 -5.66
C SER A 36 2.44 -5.23 -7.03
N PRO A 37 2.25 -6.57 -7.16
CA PRO A 37 2.30 -7.26 -8.44
C PRO A 37 1.25 -6.76 -9.45
N TYR A 38 0.31 -5.92 -9.00
CA TYR A 38 -0.80 -5.40 -9.79
C TYR A 38 -0.61 -3.97 -10.32
N GLY A 39 0.57 -3.36 -10.14
CA GLY A 39 0.86 -2.01 -10.69
C GLY A 39 0.06 -0.87 -10.05
N HIS A 40 -0.71 -1.13 -9.00
CA HIS A 40 -1.46 -0.10 -8.29
C HIS A 40 -0.61 0.57 -7.21
N THR A 41 -0.68 1.90 -7.13
CA THR A 41 0.01 2.69 -6.10
C THR A 41 -0.83 2.71 -4.82
N GLY A 42 -0.21 2.36 -3.69
CA GLY A 42 -0.84 2.47 -2.38
C GLY A 42 -1.15 3.91 -2.00
N GLN A 43 -2.20 4.11 -1.23
CA GLN A 43 -2.61 5.41 -0.71
C GLN A 43 -2.60 5.39 0.82
N THR A 44 -2.37 6.55 1.42
CA THR A 44 -2.46 6.74 2.86
C THR A 44 -3.46 7.83 3.14
N VAL A 45 -4.41 7.56 4.04
CA VAL A 45 -5.38 8.56 4.50
C VAL A 45 -5.15 8.79 5.98
N ALA A 46 -4.96 10.05 6.36
CA ALA A 46 -4.82 10.43 7.76
C ALA A 46 -6.15 10.22 8.50
N ILE A 47 -6.09 9.50 9.62
CA ILE A 47 -7.22 9.28 10.52
C ILE A 47 -7.33 10.48 11.43
N SER A 48 -8.51 11.09 11.49
CA SER A 48 -8.80 12.22 12.38
C SER A 48 -10.24 12.15 12.89
N GLY A 49 -10.59 13.05 13.80
CA GLY A 49 -11.97 13.21 14.29
C GLY A 49 -12.96 13.69 13.23
N ALA A 50 -12.47 14.09 12.05
CA ALA A 50 -13.28 14.38 10.88
C ALA A 50 -13.11 13.28 9.83
N SER A 51 -14.17 13.05 9.04
CA SER A 51 -14.10 12.09 7.94
C SER A 51 -13.17 12.63 6.83
N ALA A 52 -12.12 11.87 6.54
CA ALA A 52 -11.20 12.13 5.44
C ALA A 52 -11.32 11.01 4.41
N GLN A 53 -11.20 11.35 3.12
CA GLN A 53 -11.34 10.39 2.02
C GLN A 53 -10.08 10.25 1.19
N SER A 54 -9.86 9.05 0.66
CA SER A 54 -8.82 8.76 -0.33
C SER A 54 -9.08 9.44 -1.68
N ALA A 55 -8.09 9.38 -2.57
CA ALA A 55 -8.35 9.57 -3.99
C ALA A 55 -9.16 8.38 -4.53
N ALA A 56 -9.76 8.54 -5.72
CA ALA A 56 -10.49 7.46 -6.37
C ALA A 56 -9.59 6.25 -6.62
N ILE A 57 -10.11 5.05 -6.36
CA ILE A 57 -9.39 3.79 -6.50
C ILE A 57 -9.95 3.06 -7.72
N THR A 58 -9.09 2.77 -8.69
CA THR A 58 -9.51 2.12 -9.94
C THR A 58 -9.56 0.60 -9.85
N ALA A 59 -8.92 0.02 -8.83
CA ALA A 59 -8.98 -1.42 -8.55
C ALA A 59 -10.36 -1.83 -8.01
N THR A 60 -10.69 -3.12 -8.11
CA THR A 60 -11.94 -3.68 -7.57
C THR A 60 -11.78 -4.29 -6.18
N GLN A 61 -10.54 -4.44 -5.71
CA GLN A 61 -10.22 -4.91 -4.38
C GLN A 61 -9.11 -4.08 -3.75
N VAL A 62 -9.14 -3.97 -2.43
CA VAL A 62 -8.11 -3.29 -1.64
C VAL A 62 -7.85 -4.07 -0.36
N ASP A 63 -6.59 -4.06 0.05
CA ASP A 63 -6.17 -4.45 1.38
C ASP A 63 -6.02 -3.18 2.24
N VAL A 64 -6.73 -3.13 3.36
CA VAL A 64 -6.64 -2.01 4.29
C VAL A 64 -6.06 -2.40 5.63
N THR A 65 -5.17 -1.56 6.14
CA THR A 65 -4.56 -1.71 7.47
C THR A 65 -4.58 -0.37 8.17
N ALA A 66 -4.95 -0.35 9.45
CA ALA A 66 -5.01 0.87 10.24
C ALA A 66 -4.02 0.84 11.41
N ASP A 67 -3.33 1.97 11.63
CA ASP A 67 -2.44 2.14 12.79
C ASP A 67 -3.23 2.14 14.11
N THR A 68 -4.46 2.65 14.08
CA THR A 68 -5.37 2.74 15.22
C THR A 68 -6.77 2.36 14.77
N ALA A 69 -7.59 1.84 15.69
CA ALA A 69 -8.93 1.39 15.36
C ALA A 69 -9.75 2.56 14.82
N CYS A 70 -10.37 2.37 13.65
CA CYS A 70 -11.08 3.43 12.94
C CYS A 70 -12.35 2.88 12.30
N PHE A 71 -13.18 3.79 11.81
CA PHE A 71 -14.39 3.46 11.06
C PHE A 71 -14.23 3.91 9.62
N ILE A 72 -14.68 3.09 8.67
CA ILE A 72 -14.56 3.37 7.24
C ILE A 72 -15.90 3.25 6.51
N ALA A 73 -16.03 4.02 5.43
CA ALA A 73 -17.13 3.93 4.49
C ALA A 73 -16.58 3.88 3.05
N LEU A 74 -17.25 3.12 2.18
CA LEU A 74 -16.89 2.91 0.78
C LEU A 74 -17.95 3.54 -0.13
N GLY A 75 -17.53 4.04 -1.28
CA GLY A 75 -18.46 4.49 -2.34
C GLY A 75 -17.96 5.68 -3.15
N ASN A 76 -18.84 6.25 -3.97
CA ASN A 76 -18.57 7.45 -4.74
C ASN A 76 -18.79 8.69 -3.84
N ASN A 77 -17.70 9.24 -3.30
CA ASN A 77 -17.67 10.31 -2.30
C ASN A 77 -18.33 9.93 -0.95
N PRO A 78 -17.80 8.90 -0.26
CA PRO A 78 -18.36 8.42 0.98
C PRO A 78 -18.02 9.35 2.15
N THR A 79 -18.80 9.26 3.22
CA THR A 79 -18.53 9.93 4.50
C THR A 79 -18.60 8.90 5.60
N ALA A 80 -17.48 8.70 6.30
CA ALA A 80 -17.41 7.77 7.43
C ALA A 80 -17.95 8.42 8.70
N ALA A 81 -18.71 7.65 9.46
CA ALA A 81 -19.32 8.08 10.72
C ALA A 81 -18.92 7.14 11.86
N LEU A 82 -18.64 7.74 13.03
CA LEU A 82 -18.27 7.01 14.24
C LEU A 82 -19.38 6.05 14.64
N ASN A 83 -19.01 4.82 15.03
CA ASN A 83 -19.90 3.80 15.59
C ASN A 83 -21.02 3.27 14.67
N THR A 84 -21.13 3.75 13.43
CA THR A 84 -22.13 3.28 12.45
C THR A 84 -21.50 2.72 11.18
N SER A 85 -20.30 3.19 10.81
CA SER A 85 -19.59 2.69 9.63
C SER A 85 -18.80 1.41 9.94
N TYR A 86 -18.18 0.80 8.93
CA TYR A 86 -17.47 -0.47 9.12
C TYR A 86 -16.22 -0.27 9.98
N ARG A 87 -16.06 -1.09 11.04
CA ARG A 87 -14.95 -0.94 11.98
C ARG A 87 -13.72 -1.71 11.52
N ILE A 88 -12.59 -1.01 11.38
CA ILE A 88 -11.28 -1.59 11.18
C ILE A 88 -10.54 -1.64 12.53
N PRO A 89 -10.21 -2.83 13.05
CA PRO A 89 -9.38 -2.96 14.24
C PRO A 89 -7.92 -2.54 13.95
N ALA A 90 -7.24 -2.00 14.96
CA ALA A 90 -5.81 -1.68 14.87
C ALA A 90 -4.96 -2.96 14.84
N GLY A 91 -3.89 -2.97 14.05
CA GLY A 91 -2.84 -4.00 14.11
C GLY A 91 -3.28 -5.42 13.74
N VAL A 92 -4.52 -5.61 13.27
CA VAL A 92 -4.95 -6.84 12.61
C VAL A 92 -4.55 -6.72 11.15
N GLY A 93 -4.11 -7.85 10.57
CA GLY A 93 -3.62 -7.92 9.19
C GLY A 93 -4.58 -7.32 8.16
N PRO A 94 -4.11 -7.14 6.93
CA PRO A 94 -4.85 -6.43 5.90
C PRO A 94 -6.25 -7.03 5.72
N ILE A 95 -7.27 -6.20 5.93
CA ILE A 95 -8.65 -6.58 5.68
C ILE A 95 -8.93 -6.34 4.21
N ARG A 96 -9.32 -7.39 3.50
CA ARG A 96 -9.68 -7.27 2.09
C ARG A 96 -11.11 -6.77 1.94
N LEU A 97 -11.26 -5.70 1.15
CA LEU A 97 -12.55 -5.09 0.84
C LEU A 97 -12.77 -5.10 -0.67
N GLY A 98 -13.99 -5.40 -1.08
CA GLY A 98 -14.45 -5.20 -2.46
C GLY A 98 -14.95 -3.78 -2.65
N LEU A 99 -14.69 -3.21 -3.82
CA LEU A 99 -15.14 -1.88 -4.22
C LEU A 99 -15.44 -1.84 -5.71
N THR A 100 -16.19 -0.82 -6.13
CA THR A 100 -16.38 -0.51 -7.55
C THR A 100 -15.24 0.38 -8.03
N SER A 101 -14.79 0.21 -9.28
CA SER A 101 -13.78 1.10 -9.86
C SER A 101 -14.27 2.56 -9.81
N GLY A 102 -13.44 3.44 -9.25
CA GLY A 102 -13.77 4.85 -9.00
C GLY A 102 -14.21 5.15 -7.56
N ASP A 103 -14.52 4.13 -6.75
CA ASP A 103 -14.87 4.32 -5.35
C ASP A 103 -13.69 4.89 -4.54
N LYS A 104 -14.04 5.58 -3.46
CA LYS A 104 -13.11 6.08 -2.45
C LYS A 104 -13.34 5.35 -1.15
N ILE A 105 -12.37 5.44 -0.25
CA ILE A 105 -12.51 5.02 1.13
C ILE A 105 -12.44 6.26 2.01
N ALA A 106 -13.49 6.49 2.77
CA ALA A 106 -13.50 7.48 3.84
C ALA A 106 -13.16 6.82 5.16
N VAL A 107 -12.41 7.53 6.02
CA VAL A 107 -12.01 7.07 7.35
C VAL A 107 -12.28 8.15 8.40
N ILE A 108 -12.66 7.74 9.61
CA ILE A 108 -12.83 8.58 10.79
C ILE A 108 -12.36 7.84 12.04
N GLY A 109 -11.76 8.55 12.98
CA GLY A 109 -11.23 7.98 14.22
C GLY A 109 -10.52 9.01 15.09
N THR A 110 -9.55 8.58 15.89
CA THR A 110 -8.82 9.49 16.79
C THR A 110 -7.59 10.09 16.11
N ALA A 111 -6.62 9.25 15.76
CA ALA A 111 -5.35 9.62 15.12
C ALA A 111 -4.70 8.39 14.48
N GLY A 112 -3.79 8.60 13.52
CA GLY A 112 -3.03 7.54 12.84
C GLY A 112 -3.22 7.57 11.34
N ASN A 113 -2.86 6.49 10.65
CA ASN A 113 -3.07 6.36 9.22
C ASN A 113 -3.87 5.10 8.88
N LEU A 114 -4.68 5.22 7.84
CA LEU A 114 -5.23 4.11 7.10
C LEU A 114 -4.39 3.91 5.84
N TRP A 115 -3.76 2.75 5.76
CA TRP A 115 -3.00 2.30 4.61
C TRP A 115 -3.92 1.52 3.68
N ILE A 116 -3.99 1.95 2.43
CA ILE A 116 -4.86 1.36 1.40
C ILE A 116 -3.96 0.85 0.29
N HIS A 117 -3.99 -0.46 0.08
CA HIS A 117 -3.23 -1.12 -0.97
C HIS A 117 -4.21 -1.71 -1.98
N PRO A 118 -4.37 -1.10 -3.16
CA PRO A 118 -5.21 -1.69 -4.19
C PRO A 118 -4.60 -3.00 -4.68
N VAL A 119 -5.46 -4.01 -4.75
CA VAL A 119 -5.18 -5.35 -5.22
C VAL A 119 -5.83 -5.46 -6.59
N GLY A 120 -5.10 -5.95 -7.59
CA GLY A 120 -5.64 -6.09 -8.94
C GLY A 120 -6.82 -7.06 -8.99
N GLU A 121 -7.53 -7.04 -10.12
CA GLU A 121 -8.61 -7.99 -10.40
C GLU A 121 -8.09 -9.45 -10.40
N LEU A 122 -8.94 -10.39 -9.99
CA LEU A 122 -8.66 -11.83 -10.14
C LEU A 122 -8.84 -12.27 -11.59
#